data_AF-A0A944ZWB9-F1
#
_entry.id   AF-A0A944ZWB9-F1
#
_cell.length_a   1.000
_cell.length_b   1.000
_cell.length_c   1.000
_cell.angle_alpha   90.00
_cell.angle_beta   90.00
_cell.angle_gamma   90.00
#
_symmetry.space_group_name_H-M   'P 1'
#
loop_
_entity.id
_entity.type
_entity.pdbx_description
1 polymer ?
#
loop_
_entity_poly.entity_id
_entity_poly.type
_entity_poly.pdbx_seq_one_letter_code
_entity_poly.pdbx_strand_id
1 'polypeptide(L)'
;MPALPYFVSTIFLVFFLNVFPVAAAGFVDNRNGTVTDSNSGLVWQKGDSFHDLQKGLNWYEALEYITRKNSEKFADHDDWRLPTLKELNQLWVAAGKIKSKDEETLGLPSGFASGGSYYIWTGDERGLDHAWYFGLGHKENYFNLKDLADLEQGVKMVHH
;
A
#
# COMPACT_ATOMS: atom_id res chain seq x y z
N MET A 1 51.01 1.51 50.91
CA MET A 1 50.95 1.38 49.43
C MET A 1 49.48 1.47 49.03
N PRO A 2 49.02 2.48 48.27
CA PRO A 2 47.62 2.52 47.83
C PRO A 2 47.46 1.81 46.49
N ALA A 3 46.38 1.04 46.33
CA ALA A 3 45.91 0.54 45.04
C ALA A 3 44.63 1.30 44.69
N LEU A 4 44.62 2.02 43.57
CA LEU A 4 43.44 2.59 42.95
C LEU A 4 42.75 1.50 42.11
N PRO A 5 41.42 1.31 42.19
CA PRO A 5 40.72 0.53 41.19
C PRO A 5 40.23 1.41 40.03
N TYR A 6 40.46 0.88 38.85
CA TYR A 6 40.27 1.45 37.52
C TYR A 6 38.76 1.61 37.20
N PHE A 7 38.36 2.81 36.77
CA PHE A 7 37.07 3.03 36.12
C PHE A 7 37.12 2.44 34.71
N VAL A 8 36.41 1.33 34.48
CA VAL A 8 36.18 0.80 33.13
C VAL A 8 35.04 1.61 32.51
N SER A 9 35.37 2.54 31.63
CA SER A 9 34.40 3.25 30.81
C SER A 9 33.96 2.33 29.67
N THR A 10 32.75 1.77 29.77
CA THR A 10 32.11 1.06 28.66
C THR A 10 31.74 2.04 27.56
N ILE A 11 32.47 1.99 26.45
CA ILE A 11 32.11 2.68 25.21
C ILE A 11 30.91 1.93 24.60
N PHE A 12 29.74 2.55 24.65
CA PHE A 12 28.57 2.08 23.90
C PHE A 12 28.72 2.52 22.44
N LEU A 13 29.21 1.61 21.60
CA LEU A 13 29.24 1.82 20.15
C LEU A 13 27.83 1.59 19.60
N VAL A 14 27.05 2.65 19.42
CA VAL A 14 25.77 2.59 18.71
C VAL A 14 26.07 2.42 17.22
N PHE A 15 26.00 1.17 16.76
CA PHE A 15 26.06 0.84 15.34
C PHE A 15 24.75 1.30 14.69
N PHE A 16 24.75 2.50 14.11
CA PHE A 16 23.70 2.89 13.17
C PHE A 16 23.86 2.01 11.93
N LEU A 17 23.16 0.88 11.90
CA LEU A 17 22.93 0.14 10.68
C LEU A 17 22.15 1.09 9.75
N ASN A 18 22.88 1.80 8.89
CA ASN A 18 22.30 2.40 7.70
C ASN A 18 21.84 1.24 6.80
N VAL A 19 20.66 0.73 7.11
CA VAL A 19 19.95 -0.21 6.26
C VAL A 19 19.50 0.62 5.06
N PHE A 20 20.30 0.62 4.00
CA PHE A 20 19.89 1.13 2.70
C PHE A 20 18.59 0.40 2.32
N PRO A 21 17.49 1.12 2.04
CA PRO A 21 16.26 0.48 1.61
C PRO A 21 16.58 -0.33 0.35
N VAL A 22 16.18 -1.60 0.34
CA VAL A 22 16.16 -2.42 -0.88
C VAL A 22 15.09 -1.78 -1.77
N ALA A 23 15.50 -0.80 -2.56
CA ALA A 23 14.64 -0.16 -3.53
C ALA A 23 14.49 -1.11 -4.72
N ALA A 24 13.25 -1.51 -5.04
CA ALA A 24 12.92 -1.69 -6.45
C ALA A 24 13.21 -0.35 -7.11
N ALA A 25 13.86 -0.31 -8.28
CA ALA A 25 14.18 0.97 -8.92
C ALA A 25 12.92 1.87 -8.98
N GLY A 26 12.88 2.91 -8.13
CA GLY A 26 11.77 3.86 -7.99
C GLY A 26 10.84 3.72 -6.78
N PHE A 27 10.86 2.63 -6.00
CA PHE A 27 9.94 2.45 -4.86
C PHE A 27 10.67 2.29 -3.53
N VAL A 28 10.28 3.08 -2.53
CA VAL A 28 10.92 3.15 -1.20
C VAL A 28 9.94 2.73 -0.11
N ASP A 29 10.30 1.71 0.67
CA ASP A 29 9.53 1.30 1.85
C ASP A 29 9.81 2.24 3.03
N ASN A 30 8.77 2.90 3.53
CA ASN A 30 8.86 3.87 4.62
C ASN A 30 8.85 3.24 6.02
N ARG A 31 8.73 1.91 6.11
CA ARG A 31 8.71 1.13 7.38
C ARG A 31 7.58 1.49 8.35
N ASN A 32 6.55 2.18 7.87
CA ASN A 32 5.34 2.53 8.62
C ASN A 32 4.07 1.97 7.94
N GLY A 33 4.23 0.98 7.06
CA GLY A 33 3.13 0.40 6.30
C GLY A 33 2.81 1.11 4.98
N THR A 34 3.68 2.03 4.54
CA THR A 34 3.55 2.72 3.25
C THR A 34 4.78 2.53 2.35
N VAL A 35 4.59 2.78 1.05
CA VAL A 35 5.63 2.73 0.02
C VAL A 35 5.56 4.01 -0.79
N THR A 36 6.66 4.75 -0.89
CA THR A 36 6.76 5.95 -1.74
C THR A 36 7.20 5.58 -3.14
N ASP A 37 6.45 6.01 -4.15
CA ASP A 37 6.88 6.04 -5.54
C ASP A 37 7.70 7.31 -5.79
N SER A 38 9.00 7.14 -5.96
CA SER A 38 9.96 8.24 -6.16
C SER A 38 9.76 8.98 -7.48
N ASN A 39 9.09 8.38 -8.47
CA ASN A 39 8.87 9.01 -9.77
C ASN A 39 7.67 9.96 -9.76
N SER A 40 6.59 9.57 -9.08
CA SER A 40 5.36 10.38 -8.99
C SER A 40 5.29 11.25 -7.73
N GLY A 41 6.07 10.91 -6.70
CA GLY A 41 5.96 11.50 -5.37
C GLY A 41 4.77 10.98 -4.57
N LEU A 42 4.00 10.03 -5.10
CA LEU A 42 2.85 9.45 -4.41
C LEU A 42 3.30 8.47 -3.32
N VAL A 43 2.56 8.46 -2.22
CA VAL A 43 2.74 7.51 -1.13
C VAL A 43 1.56 6.56 -1.10
N TRP A 44 1.86 5.26 -1.12
CA TRP A 44 0.89 4.20 -1.24
C TRP A 44 0.79 3.37 0.04
N GLN A 45 -0.40 2.87 0.36
CA GLN A 45 -0.52 1.80 1.34
C GLN A 45 0.23 0.55 0.84
N LYS A 46 1.12 0.01 1.67
CA LYS A 46 1.92 -1.18 1.35
C LYS A 46 1.03 -2.42 1.16
N GLY A 47 0.08 -2.62 2.07
CA GLY A 47 -1.02 -3.57 1.95
C GLY A 47 -2.25 -2.98 1.25
N ASP A 48 -3.40 -3.57 1.48
CA ASP A 48 -4.71 -3.10 1.04
C ASP A 48 -5.77 -3.45 2.10
N SER A 49 -7.03 -3.10 1.85
CA SER A 49 -8.13 -3.40 2.77
C SER A 49 -8.33 -4.88 3.06
N PHE A 50 -7.93 -5.81 2.17
CA PHE A 50 -8.09 -7.24 2.43
C PHE A 50 -7.14 -7.69 3.54
N HIS A 51 -5.94 -7.13 3.62
CA HIS A 51 -5.01 -7.42 4.72
C HIS A 51 -5.64 -7.08 6.09
N ASP A 52 -6.40 -5.99 6.15
CA ASP A 52 -7.00 -5.50 7.38
C ASP A 52 -8.35 -6.15 7.71
N LEU A 53 -9.16 -6.44 6.68
CA LEU A 53 -10.57 -6.83 6.84
C LEU A 53 -10.87 -8.27 6.42
N GLN A 54 -9.99 -8.93 5.68
CA GLN A 54 -10.16 -10.28 5.15
C GLN A 54 -11.48 -10.47 4.38
N LYS A 55 -11.97 -9.39 3.74
CA LYS A 55 -13.15 -9.39 2.87
C LYS A 55 -13.02 -8.34 1.76
N GLY A 56 -13.72 -8.57 0.66
CA GLY A 56 -13.96 -7.53 -0.34
C GLY A 56 -14.97 -6.49 0.14
N LEU A 57 -14.98 -5.35 -0.53
CA LEU A 57 -15.81 -4.20 -0.23
C LEU A 57 -16.57 -3.77 -1.47
N ASN A 58 -17.81 -3.31 -1.32
CA ASN A 58 -18.43 -2.48 -2.35
C ASN A 58 -17.77 -1.08 -2.36
N TRP A 59 -18.14 -0.24 -3.32
CA TRP A 59 -17.49 1.06 -3.50
C TRP A 59 -17.78 2.04 -2.35
N TYR A 60 -18.96 1.97 -1.73
CA TYR A 60 -19.30 2.81 -0.58
C TYR A 60 -18.56 2.36 0.69
N GLU A 61 -18.48 1.05 0.95
CA GLU A 61 -17.65 0.48 2.01
C GLU A 61 -16.16 0.81 1.81
N ALA A 62 -15.70 0.92 0.56
CA ALA A 62 -14.36 1.38 0.25
C ALA A 62 -14.13 2.84 0.70
N LEU A 63 -15.10 3.73 0.48
CA LEU A 63 -15.02 5.11 1.00
C LEU A 63 -15.04 5.13 2.54
N GLU A 64 -15.86 4.31 3.18
CA GLU A 64 -15.87 4.20 4.64
C GLU A 64 -14.52 3.70 5.19
N TYR A 65 -13.89 2.74 4.52
CA TYR A 65 -12.54 2.27 4.86
C TYR A 65 -11.52 3.42 4.80
N ILE A 66 -11.56 4.25 3.75
CA ILE A 66 -10.71 5.45 3.64
C ILE A 66 -10.99 6.42 4.79
N THR A 67 -12.26 6.75 5.04
CA THR A 67 -12.65 7.67 6.13
C THR A 67 -12.14 7.19 7.48
N ARG A 68 -12.24 5.88 7.76
CA ARG A 68 -11.72 5.29 9.00
C ARG A 68 -10.20 5.45 9.09
N LYS A 69 -9.46 5.11 8.03
CA LYS A 69 -8.00 5.21 8.01
C LYS A 69 -7.51 6.65 8.22
N ASN A 70 -8.22 7.63 7.65
CA ASN A 70 -7.94 9.05 7.90
C ASN A 70 -8.22 9.46 9.34
N SER A 71 -9.33 9.00 9.93
CA SER A 71 -9.62 9.26 11.35
C SER A 71 -8.60 8.64 12.29
N GLU A 72 -8.02 7.49 11.92
CA GLU A 72 -6.96 6.79 12.66
C GLU A 72 -5.57 7.42 12.47
N LYS A 73 -5.43 8.39 11.55
CA LYS A 73 -4.15 8.95 11.10
C LYS A 73 -3.16 7.85 10.71
N PHE A 74 -3.61 6.90 9.90
CA PHE A 74 -2.76 5.80 9.46
C PHE A 74 -1.46 6.33 8.85
N ALA A 75 -0.32 5.84 9.38
CA ALA A 75 1.02 6.28 9.01
C ALA A 75 1.26 7.81 9.18
N ASP A 76 0.60 8.43 10.16
CA ASP A 76 0.66 9.86 10.48
C ASP A 76 -0.01 10.78 9.43
N HIS A 77 -0.84 10.22 8.54
CA HIS A 77 -1.55 10.94 7.47
C HIS A 77 -3.08 10.79 7.59
N ASP A 78 -3.81 11.83 7.22
CA ASP A 78 -5.28 11.90 7.25
C ASP A 78 -5.92 12.33 5.92
N ASP A 79 -5.14 12.31 4.84
CA ASP A 79 -5.52 12.68 3.48
C ASP A 79 -5.48 11.50 2.50
N TRP A 80 -5.58 10.27 3.02
CA TRP A 80 -5.71 9.07 2.19
C TRP A 80 -6.97 9.14 1.33
N ARG A 81 -6.84 8.65 0.10
CA ARG A 81 -7.95 8.54 -0.84
C ARG A 81 -7.89 7.25 -1.64
N LEU A 82 -8.98 6.96 -2.36
CA LEU A 82 -8.95 6.02 -3.45
C LEU A 82 -8.00 6.53 -4.55
N PRO A 83 -7.25 5.64 -5.21
CA PRO A 83 -6.41 5.99 -6.34
C PRO A 83 -7.27 6.22 -7.57
N THR A 84 -6.76 7.00 -8.50
CA THR A 84 -7.33 7.09 -9.84
C THR A 84 -6.90 5.88 -10.68
N LEU A 85 -7.66 5.59 -11.73
CA LEU A 85 -7.34 4.56 -12.71
C LEU A 85 -5.99 4.86 -13.39
N LYS A 86 -5.67 6.13 -13.62
CA LYS A 86 -4.38 6.56 -14.18
C LYS A 86 -3.22 6.21 -13.25
N GLU A 87 -3.35 6.50 -11.95
CA GLU A 87 -2.31 6.21 -10.96
C GLU A 87 -2.08 4.70 -10.83
N LEU A 88 -3.13 3.88 -10.79
CA LEU A 88 -2.98 2.42 -10.78
C LEU A 88 -2.31 1.90 -12.06
N ASN A 89 -2.63 2.47 -13.22
CA ASN A 89 -1.97 2.13 -14.47
C ASN A 89 -0.47 2.49 -14.50
N GLN A 90 -0.07 3.52 -13.75
CA GLN A 90 1.32 3.96 -13.58
C GLN A 90 2.07 3.14 -12.52
N LEU A 91 1.37 2.74 -11.44
CA LEU A 91 1.90 1.87 -10.40
C LEU A 91 2.22 0.46 -10.94
N TRP A 92 1.42 -0.02 -11.90
CA TRP A 92 1.55 -1.37 -12.43
C TRP A 92 2.86 -1.59 -13.19
N VAL A 93 3.54 -2.70 -12.90
CA VAL A 93 4.79 -3.11 -13.55
C VAL A 93 4.69 -4.55 -14.08
N ALA A 94 5.12 -4.76 -15.33
CA ALA A 94 5.04 -6.08 -15.99
C ALA A 94 5.91 -7.16 -15.33
N ALA A 95 6.98 -6.75 -14.66
CA ALA A 95 7.87 -7.66 -13.94
C ALA A 95 7.42 -7.93 -12.49
N GLY A 96 6.21 -7.50 -12.11
CA GLY A 96 5.65 -7.73 -10.78
C GLY A 96 5.53 -9.22 -10.46
N LYS A 97 5.82 -9.56 -9.20
CA LYS A 97 5.85 -10.96 -8.70
C LYS A 97 5.07 -11.15 -7.40
N ILE A 98 4.42 -10.09 -6.91
CA ILE A 98 3.62 -10.14 -5.69
C ILE A 98 2.44 -11.08 -5.92
N LYS A 99 2.06 -11.86 -4.90
CA LYS A 99 0.90 -12.76 -5.01
C LYS A 99 -0.34 -12.12 -4.40
N SER A 100 -1.50 -12.36 -5.00
CA SER A 100 -2.79 -12.09 -4.37
C SER A 100 -3.07 -13.10 -3.25
N LYS A 101 -4.17 -12.90 -2.53
CA LYS A 101 -4.74 -13.87 -1.58
C LYS A 101 -5.07 -15.24 -2.22
N ASP A 102 -5.24 -15.27 -3.53
CA ASP A 102 -5.59 -16.44 -4.34
C ASP A 102 -4.37 -16.99 -5.11
N GLU A 103 -3.15 -16.61 -4.72
CA GLU A 103 -1.87 -17.01 -5.33
C GLU A 103 -1.65 -16.56 -6.80
N GLU A 104 -2.52 -15.68 -7.30
CA GLU A 104 -2.38 -15.05 -8.61
C GLU A 104 -1.25 -14.01 -8.61
N THR A 105 -0.53 -13.90 -9.72
CA THR A 105 0.58 -12.95 -9.83
C THR A 105 0.05 -11.55 -10.12
N LEU A 106 0.41 -10.58 -9.28
CA LEU A 106 0.07 -9.17 -9.41
C LEU A 106 1.23 -8.39 -10.00
N GLY A 107 0.93 -7.48 -10.94
CA GLY A 107 1.88 -6.53 -11.51
C GLY A 107 2.19 -5.37 -10.56
N LEU A 108 2.52 -5.66 -9.30
CA LEU A 108 2.95 -4.67 -8.32
C LEU A 108 4.48 -4.68 -8.18
N PRO A 109 5.11 -3.51 -7.96
CA PRO A 109 6.53 -3.40 -7.65
C PRO A 109 6.92 -4.20 -6.41
N SER A 110 8.19 -4.61 -6.32
CA SER A 110 8.69 -5.17 -5.06
C SER A 110 8.66 -4.11 -3.96
N GLY A 111 8.23 -4.51 -2.77
CA GLY A 111 8.04 -3.60 -1.63
C GLY A 111 6.58 -3.53 -1.18
N PHE A 112 5.62 -3.84 -2.06
CA PHE A 112 4.23 -4.05 -1.67
C PHE A 112 4.02 -5.40 -0.97
N ALA A 113 2.98 -5.48 -0.14
CA ALA A 113 2.64 -6.71 0.58
C ALA A 113 1.99 -7.74 -0.36
N SER A 114 2.30 -9.02 -0.12
CA SER A 114 1.66 -10.17 -0.77
C SER A 114 0.44 -10.63 0.03
N GLY A 115 -0.51 -11.29 -0.63
CA GLY A 115 -1.76 -11.76 -0.02
C GLY A 115 -2.91 -10.75 -0.10
N GLY A 116 -2.81 -9.77 -1.00
CA GLY A 116 -3.83 -8.73 -1.20
C GLY A 116 -4.92 -9.09 -2.22
N SER A 117 -5.81 -8.14 -2.47
CA SER A 117 -6.86 -8.22 -3.48
C SER A 117 -6.30 -8.18 -4.90
N TYR A 118 -6.93 -8.93 -5.81
CA TYR A 118 -6.64 -8.85 -7.25
C TYR A 118 -7.23 -7.58 -7.89
N TYR A 119 -8.47 -7.25 -7.50
CA TYR A 119 -9.19 -6.07 -7.99
C TYR A 119 -9.16 -4.94 -6.97
N ILE A 120 -8.86 -3.73 -7.42
CA ILE A 120 -8.79 -2.53 -6.58
C ILE A 120 -9.76 -1.48 -7.08
N TRP A 121 -10.64 -0.98 -6.20
CA TRP A 121 -11.52 0.15 -6.51
C TRP A 121 -10.72 1.42 -6.77
N THR A 122 -11.24 2.25 -7.69
CA THR A 122 -10.72 3.59 -7.96
C THR A 122 -11.70 4.65 -7.50
N GLY A 123 -11.22 5.88 -7.35
CA GLY A 123 -12.06 7.06 -7.15
C GLY A 123 -12.75 7.54 -8.43
N ASP A 124 -12.48 6.92 -9.59
CA ASP A 124 -13.06 7.35 -10.86
C ASP A 124 -14.47 6.77 -11.03
N GLU A 125 -15.47 7.65 -11.10
CA GLU A 125 -16.86 7.26 -11.30
C GLU A 125 -17.21 7.12 -12.79
N ARG A 126 -18.17 6.25 -13.10
CA ARG A 126 -18.73 6.06 -14.46
C ARG A 126 -20.24 6.27 -14.42
N GLY A 127 -20.65 7.54 -14.45
CA GLY A 127 -22.05 7.89 -14.22
C GLY A 127 -22.41 7.76 -12.74
N LEU A 128 -23.71 7.73 -12.44
CA LEU A 128 -24.20 7.84 -11.05
C LEU A 128 -23.98 6.57 -10.23
N ASP A 129 -24.20 5.41 -10.83
CA ASP A 129 -24.30 4.14 -10.08
C ASP A 129 -23.08 3.23 -10.24
N HIS A 130 -22.06 3.64 -11.01
CA HIS A 130 -20.90 2.80 -11.30
C HIS A 130 -19.59 3.51 -10.98
N ALA A 131 -18.57 2.72 -10.66
CA ALA A 131 -17.20 3.18 -10.50
C ALA A 131 -16.22 2.25 -11.22
N TRP A 132 -15.06 2.77 -11.58
CA TRP A 132 -13.99 1.99 -12.17
C TRP A 132 -13.23 1.21 -11.09
N TYR A 133 -12.76 0.02 -11.44
CA TYR A 133 -11.81 -0.77 -10.68
C TYR A 133 -10.74 -1.34 -11.61
N PHE A 134 -9.62 -1.73 -11.03
CA PHE A 134 -8.42 -2.14 -11.76
C PHE A 134 -8.02 -3.57 -11.40
N GLY A 135 -7.78 -4.40 -12.41
CA GLY A 135 -7.25 -5.76 -12.26
C GLY A 135 -5.72 -5.74 -12.27
N LEU A 136 -5.11 -5.98 -11.10
CA LEU A 136 -3.66 -5.91 -10.91
C LEU A 136 -2.89 -7.03 -11.63
N GLY A 137 -3.51 -8.17 -11.92
CA GLY A 137 -2.82 -9.29 -12.58
C GLY A 137 -2.45 -9.00 -14.03
N HIS A 138 -3.40 -8.52 -14.83
CA HIS A 138 -3.23 -8.37 -16.28
C HIS A 138 -3.35 -6.92 -16.77
N LYS A 139 -3.30 -5.93 -15.87
CA LYS A 139 -3.41 -4.49 -16.20
C LYS A 139 -4.76 -4.14 -16.86
N GLU A 140 -5.85 -4.55 -16.22
CA GLU A 140 -7.20 -4.47 -16.79
C GLU A 140 -8.01 -3.35 -16.16
N ASN A 141 -8.79 -2.64 -16.97
CA ASN A 141 -9.69 -1.57 -16.51
C ASN A 141 -11.14 -2.04 -16.66
N TYR A 142 -11.87 -2.08 -15.54
CA TYR A 142 -13.26 -2.50 -15.51
C TYR A 142 -14.12 -1.49 -14.75
N PHE A 143 -15.43 -1.62 -14.82
CA PHE A 143 -16.35 -0.88 -13.97
C PHE A 143 -17.49 -1.79 -13.52
N ASN A 144 -18.04 -1.51 -12.34
CA ASN A 144 -19.18 -2.23 -11.81
C ASN A 144 -20.10 -1.27 -11.04
N LEU A 145 -21.27 -1.76 -10.65
CA LEU A 145 -22.19 -1.06 -9.76
C LEU A 145 -21.50 -0.78 -8.42
N LYS A 146 -21.68 0.43 -7.89
CA LYS A 146 -21.07 0.88 -6.63
C LYS A 146 -21.55 0.07 -5.42
N ASP A 147 -22.79 -0.41 -5.44
CA ASP A 147 -23.39 -1.20 -4.37
C ASP A 147 -23.02 -2.69 -4.40
N LEU A 148 -22.33 -3.15 -5.45
CA LEU A 148 -22.03 -4.57 -5.66
C LEU A 148 -20.63 -4.92 -5.14
N ALA A 149 -20.55 -5.95 -4.30
CA ALA A 149 -19.31 -6.52 -3.74
C ALA A 149 -19.08 -7.97 -4.21
N ASP A 150 -19.33 -8.26 -5.48
CA ASP A 150 -19.38 -9.61 -6.05
C ASP A 150 -18.01 -10.20 -6.44
N LEU A 151 -17.01 -9.35 -6.73
CA LEU A 151 -15.67 -9.78 -7.16
C LEU A 151 -14.60 -9.54 -6.10
N GLU A 152 -15.03 -9.41 -4.84
CA GLU A 152 -14.15 -9.20 -3.69
C GLU A 152 -13.15 -8.05 -3.87
N GLN A 153 -13.59 -6.95 -4.48
CA GLN A 153 -12.76 -5.79 -4.74
C GLN A 153 -12.21 -5.22 -3.42
N GLY A 154 -10.92 -4.91 -3.40
CA GLY A 154 -10.24 -4.28 -2.27
C GLY A 154 -9.95 -2.81 -2.49
N VAL A 155 -9.26 -2.22 -1.53
CA VAL A 155 -8.83 -0.81 -1.55
C VAL A 155 -7.35 -0.72 -1.24
N LYS A 156 -6.58 -0.16 -2.17
CA LYS A 156 -5.22 0.31 -1.92
C LYS A 156 -5.24 1.83 -1.88
N MET A 157 -4.86 2.41 -0.75
CA MET A 157 -4.94 3.87 -0.56
C MET A 157 -3.71 4.58 -1.12
N VAL A 158 -3.89 5.85 -1.48
CA VAL A 158 -2.81 6.75 -1.92
C VAL A 158 -2.97 8.14 -1.31
N HIS A 159 -1.87 8.84 -1.06
CA HIS A 159 -1.82 10.28 -0.74
C HIS A 159 -0.54 10.92 -1.30
N HIS A 160 -0.38 12.24 -1.09
CA HIS A 160 0.78 13.04 -1.49
C HIS A 160 1.73 13.33 -0.33
#